data_AF-A0A7J5HYW8-F1
#
_entry.id   AF-A0A7J5HYW8-F1
#
_cell.length_a   1.000
_cell.length_b   1.000
_cell.length_c   1.000
_cell.angle_alpha   90.00
_cell.angle_beta   90.00
_cell.angle_gamma   90.00
#
_symmetry.space_group_name_H-M   'P 1'
#
loop_
_entity.id
_entity.type
_entity.pdbx_description
1 polymer ?
#
loop_
_entity_poly.entity_id
_entity_poly.type
_entity_poly.pdbx_seq_one_letter_code
_entity_poly.pdbx_strand_id
1 'polypeptide(L)'
;MSKAQEKKRNQLKQARLEIVAGMYKRGYSLRKIQSEVVKRLELSSYSLATVHKDVQTLLDEWRENRIEDMDAALTLELERIDETCRELWEQWEKSKTDYNKTQRKQKGSPARDNETGQTSIRTYQTERTETEVIMLGDPSYIAEIRKQLEERRKLLGLYAPEKKDINGNVSFASLLIESGLLDEPETQDEAE
;
A
#
# COMPACT_ATOMS: atom_id res chain seq x y z
N MET A 1 47.20 4.10 -5.61
CA MET A 1 46.48 4.59 -6.82
C MET A 1 46.28 6.08 -6.66
N SER A 2 46.53 6.88 -7.69
CA SER A 2 46.23 8.32 -7.66
C SER A 2 44.71 8.53 -7.71
N LYS A 3 44.19 9.60 -7.09
CA LYS A 3 42.76 9.97 -7.10
C LYS A 3 42.18 10.03 -8.52
N ALA A 4 42.98 10.44 -9.50
CA ALA A 4 42.58 10.50 -10.91
C ALA A 4 42.36 9.10 -11.53
N GLN A 5 43.18 8.12 -11.15
CA GLN A 5 43.06 6.74 -11.64
C GLN A 5 41.82 6.04 -11.05
N GLU A 6 41.52 6.31 -9.78
CA GLU A 6 40.33 5.79 -9.11
C GLU A 6 39.04 6.34 -9.72
N LYS A 7 38.99 7.65 -10.02
CA LYS A 7 37.86 8.28 -10.71
C LYS A 7 37.60 7.63 -12.07
N LYS A 8 38.65 7.42 -12.88
CA LYS A 8 38.54 6.77 -14.20
C LYS A 8 38.04 5.33 -14.08
N ARG A 9 38.51 4.59 -13.08
CA ARG A 9 38.06 3.21 -12.81
C ARG A 9 36.57 3.16 -12.45
N ASN A 10 36.11 4.08 -11.61
CA ASN A 10 34.70 4.14 -11.18
C ASN A 10 33.77 4.51 -12.33
N GLN A 11 34.18 5.47 -13.18
CA GLN A 11 33.42 5.83 -14.40
C GLN A 11 33.27 4.63 -15.34
N LEU A 12 34.33 3.86 -15.55
CA LEU A 12 34.29 2.66 -16.37
C LEU A 12 33.41 1.55 -15.74
N LYS A 13 33.47 1.39 -14.41
CA LYS A 13 32.56 0.48 -13.69
C LYS A 13 31.11 0.88 -13.93
N GLN A 14 30.77 2.16 -13.78
CA GLN A 14 29.41 2.66 -13.98
C GLN A 14 28.89 2.41 -15.40
N ALA A 15 29.70 2.71 -16.42
CA ALA A 15 29.34 2.48 -17.81
C ALA A 15 29.08 0.99 -18.11
N ARG A 16 29.85 0.08 -17.49
CA ARG A 16 29.59 -1.37 -17.59
C ARG A 16 28.26 -1.74 -16.93
N LEU A 17 28.03 -1.28 -15.71
CA LEU A 17 26.82 -1.59 -14.95
C LEU A 17 25.55 -1.12 -15.68
N GLU A 18 25.58 0.04 -16.34
CA GLU A 18 24.45 0.54 -17.13
C GLU A 18 24.08 -0.39 -18.29
N ILE A 19 25.09 -0.85 -19.06
CA ILE A 19 24.89 -1.78 -20.17
C ILE A 19 24.43 -3.15 -19.66
N VAL A 20 25.08 -3.66 -18.61
CA VAL A 20 24.75 -4.96 -17.98
C VAL A 20 23.33 -4.93 -17.45
N ALA A 21 22.92 -3.87 -16.75
CA ALA A 21 21.57 -3.71 -16.20
C ALA A 21 20.50 -3.77 -17.29
N GLY A 22 20.66 -2.98 -18.36
CA GLY A 22 19.68 -2.94 -19.45
C GLY A 22 19.54 -4.27 -20.19
N MET A 23 20.64 -5.01 -20.37
CA MET A 23 20.60 -6.31 -21.03
C MET A 23 20.14 -7.45 -20.11
N TYR A 24 20.57 -7.45 -18.86
CA TYR A 24 20.17 -8.47 -17.89
C TYR A 24 18.65 -8.42 -17.63
N LYS A 25 18.07 -7.21 -17.48
CA LYS A 25 16.60 -7.03 -17.34
C LYS A 25 15.80 -7.54 -18.54
N ARG A 26 16.41 -7.60 -19.73
CA ARG A 26 15.79 -8.12 -20.97
C ARG A 26 16.03 -9.61 -21.19
N GLY A 27 16.66 -10.31 -20.24
CA GLY A 27 16.86 -11.77 -20.28
C GLY A 27 18.04 -12.25 -21.15
N TYR A 28 18.95 -11.37 -21.56
CA TYR A 28 20.12 -11.79 -22.34
C TYR A 28 21.09 -12.65 -21.52
N SER A 29 21.71 -13.65 -22.16
CA SER A 29 22.70 -14.51 -21.51
C SER A 29 23.97 -13.75 -21.14
N LEU A 30 24.67 -14.19 -20.08
CA LEU A 30 25.89 -13.53 -19.58
C LEU A 30 27.00 -13.45 -20.64
N ARG A 31 27.09 -14.44 -21.53
CA ARG A 31 28.03 -14.42 -22.66
C ARG A 31 27.67 -13.34 -23.68
N LYS A 32 26.38 -13.14 -23.95
CA LYS A 32 25.91 -12.09 -24.86
C LYS A 32 26.15 -10.71 -24.26
N ILE A 33 25.87 -10.54 -22.96
CA ILE A 33 26.18 -9.32 -22.20
C ILE A 33 27.67 -9.00 -22.27
N GLN A 34 28.54 -9.99 -22.04
CA GLN A 34 29.99 -9.84 -22.15
C GLN A 34 30.41 -9.27 -23.51
N SER A 35 29.92 -9.88 -24.60
CA SER A 35 30.26 -9.45 -25.96
C SER A 35 29.82 -8.03 -26.27
N GLU A 36 28.64 -7.63 -25.79
CA GLU A 36 28.09 -6.29 -26.00
C GLU A 36 28.83 -5.22 -25.18
N VAL A 37 29.21 -5.54 -23.94
CA VAL A 37 30.00 -4.62 -23.11
C VAL A 37 31.39 -4.39 -23.72
N VAL A 38 32.06 -5.44 -24.17
CA VAL A 38 33.35 -5.33 -24.88
C VAL A 38 33.22 -4.47 -26.13
N LYS A 39 32.18 -4.71 -26.93
CA LYS A 39 31.93 -3.99 -28.18
C LYS A 39 31.62 -2.51 -27.96
N ARG A 40 30.76 -2.16 -27.00
CA ARG A 40 30.31 -0.78 -26.77
C ARG A 40 31.33 0.08 -26.04
N LEU A 41 32.13 -0.52 -25.17
CA LEU A 41 33.13 0.20 -24.37
C LEU A 41 34.57 0.03 -24.90
N GLU A 42 34.73 -0.62 -26.05
CA GLU A 42 36.03 -0.86 -26.72
C GLU A 42 37.09 -1.43 -25.77
N LEU A 43 36.69 -2.39 -24.92
CA LEU A 43 37.55 -2.97 -23.89
C LEU A 43 38.47 -4.04 -24.49
N SER A 44 39.74 -4.02 -24.12
CA SER A 44 40.69 -5.10 -24.48
C SER A 44 40.35 -6.43 -23.79
N SER A 45 39.74 -6.39 -22.60
CA SER A 45 39.34 -7.57 -21.86
C SER A 45 38.16 -7.27 -20.93
N TYR A 46 37.22 -8.21 -20.88
CA TYR A 46 36.12 -8.23 -19.92
C TYR A 46 35.73 -9.68 -19.71
N SER A 47 36.03 -10.23 -18.53
CA SER A 47 35.87 -11.66 -18.28
C SER A 47 34.43 -12.00 -17.87
N LEU A 48 34.00 -13.24 -18.14
CA LEU A 48 32.69 -13.73 -17.71
C LEU A 48 32.53 -13.66 -16.17
N ALA A 49 33.61 -13.89 -15.41
CA ALA A 49 33.60 -13.72 -13.96
C ALA A 49 33.34 -12.27 -13.53
N THR A 50 33.82 -11.29 -14.29
CA THR A 50 33.52 -9.88 -14.06
C THR A 50 32.07 -9.55 -14.38
N VAL A 51 31.50 -10.14 -15.45
CA VAL A 51 30.07 -10.02 -15.76
C VAL A 51 29.22 -10.54 -14.60
N HIS A 52 29.55 -11.73 -14.05
CA HIS A 52 28.87 -12.27 -12.88
C HIS A 52 28.92 -11.33 -11.66
N LYS A 53 30.09 -10.73 -11.38
CA LYS A 53 30.23 -9.77 -10.27
C LYS A 53 29.45 -8.49 -10.50
N ASP A 54 29.44 -7.97 -11.73
CA ASP A 54 28.68 -6.77 -12.09
C ASP A 54 27.16 -7.05 -11.98
N VAL A 55 26.70 -8.24 -12.41
CA VAL A 55 25.30 -8.69 -12.20
C VAL A 55 24.97 -8.82 -10.72
N GLN A 56 25.84 -9.45 -9.92
CA GLN A 56 25.62 -9.58 -8.47
C GLN A 56 25.54 -8.20 -7.80
N THR A 57 26.43 -7.27 -8.17
CA THR A 57 26.40 -5.88 -7.69
C THR A 57 25.05 -5.24 -8.01
N LEU A 58 24.53 -5.40 -9.23
CA LEU A 58 23.22 -4.88 -9.62
C LEU A 58 22.07 -5.55 -8.86
N LEU A 59 22.13 -6.86 -8.63
CA LEU A 59 21.12 -7.58 -7.87
C LEU A 59 21.09 -7.14 -6.41
N ASP A 60 22.25 -6.90 -5.82
CA ASP A 60 22.39 -6.39 -4.45
C ASP A 60 21.90 -4.94 -4.38
N GLU A 61 22.31 -4.06 -5.30
CA GLU A 61 21.81 -2.68 -5.41
C GLU A 61 20.29 -2.64 -5.62
N TRP A 62 19.71 -3.50 -6.46
CA TRP A 62 18.26 -3.55 -6.65
C TRP A 62 17.54 -4.13 -5.44
N ARG A 63 18.18 -5.05 -4.70
CA ARG A 63 17.64 -5.58 -3.45
C ARG A 63 17.65 -4.50 -2.37
N GLU A 64 18.74 -3.77 -2.21
CA GLU A 64 18.88 -2.66 -1.27
C GLU A 64 17.87 -1.55 -1.60
N ASN A 65 17.83 -1.06 -2.84
CA ASN A 65 16.84 -0.07 -3.27
C ASN A 65 15.41 -0.56 -3.04
N ARG A 66 15.11 -1.84 -3.35
CA ARG A 66 13.79 -2.42 -3.07
C ARG A 66 13.48 -2.48 -1.58
N ILE A 67 14.46 -2.79 -0.73
CA ILE A 67 14.28 -2.80 0.72
C ILE A 67 14.03 -1.37 1.21
N GLU A 68 14.82 -0.39 0.76
CA GLU A 68 14.62 1.03 1.09
C GLU A 68 13.24 1.54 0.63
N ASP A 69 12.80 1.21 -0.58
CA ASP A 69 11.46 1.56 -1.09
C ASP A 69 10.35 0.92 -0.25
N MET A 70 10.54 -0.34 0.17
CA MET A 70 9.59 -1.06 1.02
C MET A 70 9.57 -0.51 2.44
N ASP A 71 10.74 -0.17 3.01
CA ASP A 71 10.86 0.44 4.33
C ASP A 71 10.25 1.84 4.33
N ALA A 72 10.47 2.64 3.29
CA ALA A 72 9.84 3.95 3.11
C ALA A 72 8.32 3.84 3.00
N ALA A 73 7.81 2.87 2.23
CA ALA A 73 6.38 2.59 2.15
C ALA A 73 5.81 2.15 3.51
N LEU A 74 6.52 1.29 4.25
CA LEU A 74 6.15 0.86 5.59
C LEU A 74 6.11 2.05 6.57
N THR A 75 7.13 2.92 6.56
CA THR A 75 7.17 4.13 7.40
C THR A 75 5.97 5.03 7.12
N LEU A 76 5.66 5.30 5.85
CA LEU A 76 4.52 6.13 5.46
C LEU A 76 3.19 5.55 5.98
N GLU A 77 2.98 4.24 5.85
CA GLU A 77 1.75 3.60 6.35
C GLU A 77 1.68 3.63 7.89
N LEU A 78 2.81 3.48 8.59
CA LEU A 78 2.86 3.63 10.05
C LEU A 78 2.51 5.06 10.49
N GLU A 79 3.00 6.08 9.77
CA GLU A 79 2.68 7.48 10.03
C GLU A 79 1.19 7.77 9.83
N ARG A 80 0.57 7.26 8.76
CA ARG A 80 -0.87 7.39 8.52
C ARG A 80 -1.71 6.76 9.62
N ILE A 81 -1.31 5.58 10.09
CA ILE A 81 -1.96 4.91 11.23
C ILE A 81 -1.87 5.79 12.48
N ASP A 82 -0.70 6.40 12.73
CA ASP A 82 -0.47 7.24 13.91
C ASP A 82 -1.26 8.55 13.87
N GLU A 83 -1.36 9.18 12.69
CA GLU A 83 -2.23 10.32 12.45
C GLU A 83 -3.71 9.98 12.69
N THR A 84 -4.18 8.87 12.13
CA THR A 84 -5.56 8.40 12.31
C THR A 84 -5.87 8.10 13.78
N CYS A 85 -4.95 7.45 14.50
CA CYS A 85 -5.10 7.19 15.93
C CYS A 85 -5.17 8.49 16.73
N ARG A 86 -4.37 9.50 16.38
CA ARG A 86 -4.40 10.82 17.04
C ARG A 86 -5.76 11.49 16.86
N GLU A 87 -6.27 11.52 15.64
CA GLU A 87 -7.59 12.10 15.35
C GLU A 87 -8.71 11.36 16.09
N LEU A 88 -8.69 10.03 16.10
CA LEU A 88 -9.68 9.23 16.84
C LEU A 88 -9.62 9.47 18.35
N TRP A 89 -8.43 9.68 18.93
CA TRP A 89 -8.29 10.07 20.33
C TRP A 89 -8.90 11.45 20.59
N GLU A 90 -8.68 12.43 19.71
CA GLU A 90 -9.31 13.74 19.83
C GLU A 90 -10.84 13.65 19.76
N GLN A 91 -11.39 12.82 18.87
CA GLN A 91 -12.83 12.60 18.76
C GLN A 91 -13.39 11.86 19.98
N TRP A 92 -12.65 10.90 20.54
CA TRP A 92 -12.99 10.27 21.81
C TRP A 92 -13.06 11.29 22.94
N GLU A 93 -12.06 12.16 23.08
CA GLU A 93 -12.06 13.22 24.09
C GLU A 93 -13.24 14.18 23.92
N LYS A 94 -13.51 14.63 22.68
CA LYS A 94 -14.68 15.46 22.35
C LYS A 94 -16.00 14.75 22.65
N SER A 95 -16.10 13.44 22.41
CA SER A 95 -17.33 12.69 22.63
C SER A 95 -17.74 12.58 24.10
N LYS A 96 -16.86 12.93 25.04
CA LYS A 96 -17.14 12.99 26.48
C LYS A 96 -17.61 14.37 26.95
N THR A 97 -17.68 15.37 26.07
CA THR A 97 -18.12 16.71 26.48
C THR A 97 -19.62 16.76 26.64
N ASP A 98 -20.06 17.09 27.85
CA ASP A 98 -21.47 17.32 28.16
C ASP A 98 -22.03 18.49 27.35
N TYR A 99 -23.32 18.45 27.04
CA TYR A 99 -23.98 19.54 26.32
C TYR A 99 -25.43 19.75 26.76
N ASN A 100 -25.88 21.00 26.62
CA ASN A 100 -27.25 21.39 26.92
C ASN A 100 -28.11 21.30 25.65
N LYS A 101 -29.11 20.44 25.68
CA LYS A 101 -30.09 20.31 24.60
C LYS A 101 -31.32 21.14 24.96
N THR A 102 -31.58 22.17 24.15
CA THR A 102 -32.79 22.99 24.27
C THR A 102 -33.77 22.60 23.18
N GLN A 103 -34.97 22.17 23.55
CA GLN A 103 -36.08 21.94 22.63
C GLN A 103 -37.17 22.98 22.86
N ARG A 104 -37.59 23.66 21.79
CA ARG A 104 -38.72 24.59 21.80
C ARG A 104 -39.85 24.01 20.96
N LYS A 105 -41.01 23.78 21.58
CA LYS A 105 -42.24 23.42 20.88
C LYS A 105 -43.21 24.58 20.96
N GLN A 106 -43.78 24.96 19.82
CA GLN A 106 -44.83 25.98 19.74
C GLN A 106 -46.08 25.35 19.16
N LYS A 107 -47.22 25.57 19.82
CA LYS A 107 -48.54 25.22 19.29
C LYS A 107 -49.30 26.51 19.00
N GLY A 108 -49.84 26.60 17.79
CA GLY A 108 -50.64 27.73 17.36
C GLY A 108 -51.73 27.29 16.40
N SER A 109 -52.70 28.17 16.18
CA SER A 109 -53.68 28.00 15.11
C SER A 109 -53.35 28.94 13.95
N PRO A 110 -53.72 28.58 12.71
CA PRO A 110 -53.67 29.52 11.60
C PRO A 110 -54.65 30.66 11.85
N ALA A 111 -54.14 31.89 11.82
CA ALA A 111 -54.91 33.13 11.88
C ALA A 111 -54.72 33.89 10.56
N ARG A 112 -55.81 34.31 9.94
CA ARG A 112 -55.78 35.07 8.70
C ARG A 112 -56.05 36.54 9.01
N ASP A 113 -55.16 37.41 8.57
CA ASP A 113 -55.34 38.84 8.73
C ASP A 113 -56.39 39.35 7.72
N ASN A 114 -57.41 40.06 8.21
CA ASN A 114 -58.58 40.44 7.41
C ASN A 114 -58.29 41.60 6.45
N GLU A 115 -57.26 42.41 6.70
CA GLU A 115 -56.90 43.56 5.86
C GLU A 115 -55.91 43.21 4.74
N THR A 116 -54.93 42.34 5.02
CA THR A 116 -53.84 41.99 4.09
C THR A 116 -54.00 40.59 3.48
N GLY A 117 -54.93 39.78 3.97
CA GLY A 117 -55.16 38.40 3.52
C GLY A 117 -54.07 37.40 3.93
N GLN A 118 -53.05 37.86 4.67
CA GLN A 118 -51.86 37.10 5.03
C GLN A 118 -52.17 36.11 6.17
N THR A 119 -51.78 34.85 5.99
CA THR A 119 -51.90 33.81 7.02
C THR A 119 -50.69 33.84 7.95
N SER A 120 -50.93 34.06 9.24
CA SER A 120 -49.96 33.98 10.33
C SER A 120 -50.34 32.85 11.30
N ILE A 121 -49.38 32.37 12.10
CA ILE A 121 -49.66 31.39 13.15
C ILE A 121 -49.83 32.14 14.46
N ARG A 122 -51.03 32.08 15.04
CA ARG A 122 -51.31 32.62 16.36
C ARG A 122 -50.93 31.58 17.41
N THR A 123 -49.75 31.76 18.01
CA THR A 123 -49.22 30.86 19.04
C THR A 123 -49.96 31.07 20.36
N TYR A 124 -50.54 30.01 20.92
CA TYR A 124 -51.20 30.04 22.24
C TYR A 124 -50.38 29.38 23.33
N GLN A 125 -49.47 28.47 22.96
CA GLN A 125 -48.63 27.76 23.92
C GLN A 125 -47.22 27.63 23.37
N THR A 126 -46.24 27.99 24.20
CA THR A 126 -44.82 27.71 23.98
C THR A 126 -44.31 26.87 25.13
N GLU A 127 -43.68 25.75 24.82
CA GLU A 127 -43.00 24.88 25.77
C GLU A 127 -41.50 24.92 25.46
N ARG A 128 -40.70 25.18 26.50
CA ARG A 128 -39.23 25.13 26.45
C ARG A 128 -38.78 24.02 27.39
N THR A 129 -38.08 23.04 26.85
CA THR A 129 -37.47 21.96 27.62
C THR A 129 -35.96 22.11 27.49
N GLU A 130 -35.28 22.19 28.63
CA GLU A 130 -33.82 22.16 28.72
C GLU A 130 -33.42 20.86 29.38
N THR A 131 -32.57 20.08 28.72
CA THR A 131 -32.01 18.84 29.25
C THR A 131 -30.50 18.93 29.18
N GLU A 132 -29.86 18.80 30.33
CA GLU A 132 -28.41 18.57 30.43
C GLU A 132 -28.12 17.12 30.05
N VAL A 133 -27.27 16.92 29.06
CA VAL A 133 -26.89 15.59 28.57
C VAL A 133 -25.46 15.32 29.01
N ILE A 134 -25.31 14.34 29.91
CA ILE A 134 -24.01 13.85 30.36
C ILE A 134 -23.49 12.83 29.35
N MET A 135 -22.27 13.04 28.87
CA MET A 135 -21.64 12.20 27.85
C MET A 135 -20.54 11.33 28.46
N LEU A 136 -20.57 10.03 28.17
CA LEU A 136 -19.58 9.05 28.67
C LEU A 136 -18.51 8.68 27.63
N GLY A 137 -18.54 9.34 26.47
CA GLY A 137 -17.72 9.02 25.30
C GLY A 137 -18.37 7.97 24.39
N ASP A 138 -18.03 8.01 23.10
CA ASP A 138 -18.46 7.02 22.11
C ASP A 138 -17.42 5.89 21.96
N PRO A 139 -17.72 4.66 22.42
CA PRO A 139 -16.78 3.54 22.36
C PRO A 139 -16.32 3.16 20.95
N SER A 140 -17.05 3.61 19.92
CA SER A 140 -16.74 3.33 18.51
C SER A 140 -15.35 3.85 18.12
N TYR A 141 -14.94 5.01 18.65
CA TYR A 141 -13.60 5.57 18.42
C TYR A 141 -12.50 4.66 18.99
N ILE A 142 -12.70 4.12 20.20
CA ILE A 142 -11.77 3.18 20.83
C ILE A 142 -11.71 1.86 20.06
N ALA A 143 -12.85 1.36 19.57
CA ALA A 143 -12.89 0.17 18.73
C ALA A 143 -12.10 0.36 17.44
N GLU A 144 -12.21 1.52 16.79
CA GLU A 144 -11.47 1.82 15.57
C GLU A 144 -9.96 2.00 15.83
N ILE A 145 -9.57 2.65 16.94
CA ILE A 145 -8.16 2.71 17.38
C ILE A 145 -7.58 1.31 17.55
N ARG A 146 -8.34 0.37 18.14
CA ARG A 146 -7.85 -1.02 18.30
C ARG A 146 -7.58 -1.68 16.95
N LYS A 147 -8.44 -1.50 15.95
CA LYS A 147 -8.22 -2.02 14.59
C LYS A 147 -6.98 -1.40 13.94
N GLN A 148 -6.81 -0.09 14.04
CA GLN A 148 -5.63 0.60 13.52
C GLN A 148 -4.34 0.07 14.16
N LEU A 149 -4.35 -0.19 15.49
CA LEU A 149 -3.23 -0.81 16.19
C LEU A 149 -3.00 -2.28 15.80
N GLU A 150 -4.03 -3.03 15.43
CA GLU A 150 -3.88 -4.38 14.88
C GLU A 150 -3.18 -4.34 13.51
N GLU A 151 -3.59 -3.45 12.62
CA GLU A 151 -2.90 -3.25 11.32
C GLU A 151 -1.44 -2.82 11.52
N ARG A 152 -1.15 -1.94 12.48
CA ARG A 152 0.22 -1.58 12.85
C ARG A 152 1.06 -2.80 13.23
N ARG A 153 0.51 -3.71 14.04
CA ARG A 153 1.22 -4.94 14.45
C ARG A 153 1.43 -5.92 13.29
N LYS A 154 0.50 -5.97 12.33
CA LYS A 154 0.64 -6.77 11.10
C LYS A 154 1.76 -6.22 10.21
N LEU A 155 1.78 -4.91 10.00
CA LEU A 155 2.84 -4.23 9.24
C LEU A 155 4.24 -4.44 9.85
N LEU A 156 4.33 -4.43 11.18
CA LEU A 156 5.57 -4.70 11.91
C LEU A 156 5.94 -6.19 12.00
N GLY A 157 5.11 -7.10 11.49
CA GLY A 157 5.37 -8.54 11.53
C GLY A 157 5.33 -9.15 12.93
N LEU A 158 4.61 -8.54 13.88
CA LEU A 158 4.50 -9.04 15.27
C LEU A 158 3.53 -10.21 15.41
N TYR A 159 2.74 -10.50 14.37
CA TYR A 159 1.89 -11.68 14.30
C TYR A 159 2.66 -12.87 13.71
N ALA A 160 2.35 -14.07 14.22
CA ALA A 160 2.86 -15.29 13.62
C ALA A 160 2.41 -15.37 12.15
N PRO A 161 3.28 -15.83 11.22
CA PRO A 161 2.92 -15.95 9.82
C PRO A 161 1.73 -16.90 9.68
N GLU A 162 0.65 -16.40 9.10
CA GLU A 162 -0.52 -17.22 8.77
C GLU A 162 -0.13 -18.21 7.68
N LYS A 163 -0.23 -19.51 7.99
CA LYS A 163 -0.14 -20.56 6.96
C LYS A 163 -1.36 -20.43 6.06
N LYS A 164 -1.19 -19.74 4.94
CA LYS A 164 -2.13 -19.85 3.83
C LYS A 164 -1.81 -21.15 3.11
N ASP A 165 -2.58 -22.19 3.42
CA ASP A 165 -2.62 -23.39 2.59
C ASP A 165 -3.21 -22.97 1.24
N ILE A 166 -2.32 -22.79 0.26
CA ILE A 166 -2.74 -22.65 -1.13
C ILE A 166 -3.23 -24.03 -1.53
N ASN A 167 -4.52 -24.29 -1.32
CA ASN A 167 -5.21 -25.43 -1.92
C ASN A 167 -5.26 -25.18 -3.43
N GLY A 168 -4.15 -25.52 -4.09
CA GLY A 168 -4.03 -25.55 -5.53
C GLY A 168 -4.96 -26.62 -6.06
N ASN A 169 -6.20 -26.23 -6.39
CA ASN A 169 -7.09 -27.03 -7.22
C ASN A 169 -6.60 -27.09 -8.69
N VAL A 170 -5.46 -26.45 -8.98
CA VAL A 170 -4.67 -26.64 -10.19
C VAL A 170 -3.73 -27.82 -9.95
N SER A 171 -4.08 -28.97 -10.51
CA SER A 171 -3.18 -30.12 -10.58
C SER A 171 -1.84 -29.68 -11.16
N PHE A 172 -0.73 -30.11 -10.54
CA PHE A 172 0.63 -29.85 -11.03
C PHE A 172 0.78 -30.25 -12.51
N ALA A 173 0.03 -31.27 -12.96
CA ALA A 173 -0.04 -31.67 -14.36
C ALA A 173 -0.58 -30.57 -15.28
N SER A 174 -1.61 -29.82 -14.85
CA SER A 174 -2.15 -28.70 -15.63
C SER A 174 -1.13 -27.57 -15.79
N LEU A 175 -0.35 -27.29 -14.75
CA LEU A 175 0.71 -26.26 -14.79
C LEU A 175 1.89 -26.69 -15.70
N LEU A 176 2.19 -27.99 -15.74
CA LEU A 176 3.22 -28.56 -16.61
C LEU A 176 2.79 -28.61 -18.08
N ILE A 177 1.52 -28.87 -18.35
CA ILE A 177 0.94 -28.79 -19.71
C ILE A 177 0.92 -27.34 -20.18
N GLU A 178 0.49 -26.40 -19.34
CA GLU A 178 0.44 -24.97 -19.68
C GLU A 178 1.84 -24.36 -19.90
N SER A 179 2.87 -24.88 -19.21
CA SER A 179 4.27 -24.48 -19.43
C SER A 179 4.94 -25.17 -20.61
N GLY A 180 4.24 -26.04 -21.34
CA GLY A 180 4.76 -26.76 -22.51
C GLY A 180 5.83 -27.80 -22.17
N LEU A 181 5.88 -28.26 -20.92
CA LEU A 181 6.83 -29.29 -20.46
C LEU A 181 6.26 -30.71 -20.58
N LEU A 182 4.95 -30.84 -20.77
CA LEU A 182 4.24 -32.09 -21.07
C LEU A 182 3.28 -31.86 -22.24
N ASP A 183 3.26 -32.79 -23.19
CA ASP A 183 2.25 -32.82 -24.25
C ASP A 183 0.90 -33.28 -23.66
N GLU A 184 -0.21 -32.73 -24.17
CA GLU A 184 -1.54 -33.19 -23.78
C GLU A 184 -1.71 -34.68 -24.14
N PRO A 185 -2.33 -35.50 -23.28
CA PRO A 185 -2.56 -36.90 -23.62
C PRO A 185 -3.47 -36.96 -24.84
N GLU A 186 -2.99 -37.61 -25.91
CA GLU A 186 -3.80 -37.93 -27.08
C GLU A 186 -5.02 -38.72 -26.63
N THR A 187 -6.20 -38.13 -26.75
CA THR A 187 -7.47 -38.83 -26.59
C THR A 187 -7.59 -39.80 -27.75
N GLN A 188 -7.27 -41.07 -27.49
CA GLN A 188 -7.65 -42.16 -28.38
C GLN A 188 -9.17 -42.35 -28.28
N ASP A 189 -9.89 -41.57 -29.08
CA ASP A 189 -11.26 -41.88 -29.45
C ASP A 189 -11.23 -43.12 -30.36
N GLU A 190 -11.21 -44.32 -29.76
CA GLU A 190 -11.58 -45.54 -30.45
C GLU A 190 -13.10 -45.57 -30.63
N ALA A 191 -13.55 -45.03 -31.76
CA ALA A 191 -14.84 -45.35 -32.34
C ALA A 191 -14.69 -46.59 -33.23
N GLU A 192 -15.15 -47.74 -32.74
CA GLU A 192 -16.03 -48.74 -33.41
C GLU A 192 -16.04 -50.08 -32.66
#